data_AF-A0A7L3IDS4-F1
#
_entry.id   AF-A0A7L3IDS4-F1
#
_cell.length_a   1.000
_cell.length_b   1.000
_cell.length_c   1.000
_cell.angle_alpha   90.00
_cell.angle_beta   90.00
_cell.angle_gamma   90.00
#
_symmetry.space_group_name_H-M   'P 1'
#
loop_
_entity.id
_entity.type
_entity.pdbx_description
1 polymer ?
#
loop_
_entity_poly.entity_id
_entity_poly.type
_entity_poly.pdbx_seq_one_letter_code
_entity_poly.pdbx_strand_id
1 'polypeptide(L)'
;AMEDVSAKFVSQKISRTRWRPLPTAALQPPDLFATGSWDNEDNRISIWSAGDLGNAGLNGEYHGEPHLLCDIQHNGDVMDMQFLDQERIVVASSTGTVTIFRHHQNNQTLSANHRWEKAHYHVDQDTSCGGAACTGVVCSNPEIVTVGEDGRINLFRADQKDAVRTIDNADSSTLHAVTFLRTTEILTVNSIGQLKIWDLRQQRNEPSQIFSLAGDRVPLHCVDRHPNQQHIVATGGQDGMLSIWDIRQGTMPVSLLNAHEAEMWEVHFHPSDPDHLFTCSEDGSLWHWDTSTNVSEKSSFLHQGGRSTAYLSHSTINQSVVSAWLSNDPTKDRMEITNLVPNQTLSVNSLDVLGPCLVYGTDAEAIYVNRQLFA
;
A
#
# COMPACT_ATOMS: atom_id res chain seq x y z
N ALA A 1 -12.79 -9.63 17.55
CA ALA A 1 -11.84 -8.81 16.79
C ALA A 1 -10.38 -9.28 16.89
N MET A 2 -9.79 -9.49 18.08
CA MET A 2 -8.36 -9.90 18.21
C MET A 2 -8.09 -11.42 18.21
N GLU A 3 -9.10 -12.29 18.25
CA GLU A 3 -8.92 -13.75 18.35
C GLU A 3 -8.60 -14.43 17.01
N ASP A 4 -8.71 -13.73 15.87
CA ASP A 4 -8.61 -14.32 14.52
C ASP A 4 -7.34 -13.92 13.73
N VAL A 5 -6.34 -13.33 14.39
CA VAL A 5 -5.04 -13.02 13.76
C VAL A 5 -4.12 -14.23 13.89
N SER A 6 -3.81 -14.87 12.76
CA SER A 6 -2.78 -15.91 12.69
C SER A 6 -1.41 -15.28 12.49
N ALA A 7 -0.39 -15.78 13.21
CA ALA A 7 0.98 -15.30 13.10
C ALA A 7 1.91 -16.46 12.71
N LYS A 8 2.87 -16.18 11.83
CA LYS A 8 3.89 -17.14 11.39
C LYS A 8 5.27 -16.53 11.44
N PHE A 9 6.17 -17.12 12.22
CA PHE A 9 7.60 -16.78 12.20
C PHE A 9 8.27 -17.47 11.00
N VAL A 10 9.04 -16.70 10.23
CA VAL A 10 9.60 -17.12 8.93
C VAL A 10 11.10 -16.93 8.82
N SER A 11 11.78 -16.57 9.91
CA SER A 11 13.24 -16.46 10.01
C SER A 11 13.88 -15.48 9.03
N GLN A 12 13.10 -14.53 8.52
CA GLN A 12 13.53 -13.44 7.67
C GLN A 12 12.67 -12.22 7.97
N LYS A 13 13.28 -11.04 8.05
CA LYS A 13 12.54 -9.78 8.12
C LYS A 13 11.75 -9.58 6.83
N ILE A 14 10.48 -9.21 6.96
CA ILE A 14 9.57 -9.09 5.82
C ILE A 14 9.44 -7.62 5.45
N SER A 15 9.90 -7.25 4.26
CA SER A 15 9.80 -5.87 3.75
C SER A 15 8.49 -5.60 3.05
N ARG A 16 7.91 -6.60 2.38
CA ARG A 16 6.69 -6.44 1.57
C ARG A 16 5.75 -7.63 1.71
N THR A 17 4.46 -7.36 1.81
CA THR A 17 3.39 -8.37 1.78
C THR A 17 2.30 -7.93 0.82
N ARG A 18 1.84 -8.80 -0.09
CA ARG A 18 0.76 -8.49 -1.05
C ARG A 18 -0.18 -9.67 -1.25
N TRP A 19 -1.48 -9.45 -1.19
CA TRP A 19 -2.49 -10.43 -1.57
C TRP A 19 -2.44 -10.67 -3.08
N ARG A 20 -2.60 -11.93 -3.48
CA ARG A 20 -2.84 -12.25 -4.89
C ARG A 20 -4.23 -11.70 -5.27
N PRO A 21 -4.34 -10.93 -6.36
CA PRO A 21 -5.64 -10.40 -6.79
C PRO A 21 -6.59 -11.54 -7.15
N LEU A 22 -7.87 -11.34 -6.83
CA LEU A 22 -8.92 -12.31 -7.12
C LEU A 22 -9.42 -12.19 -8.58
N PRO A 23 -9.82 -13.31 -9.22
CA PRO A 23 -10.61 -13.25 -10.45
C PRO A 23 -11.89 -12.43 -10.26
N THR A 24 -12.33 -11.71 -11.28
CA THR A 24 -13.53 -10.84 -11.22
C THR A 24 -14.82 -11.55 -10.77
N ALA A 25 -14.90 -12.87 -10.98
CA ALA A 25 -16.05 -13.70 -10.60
C ALA A 25 -15.85 -14.47 -9.28
N ALA A 26 -14.76 -14.22 -8.55
CA ALA A 26 -14.49 -14.92 -7.29
C ALA A 26 -15.44 -14.44 -6.20
N LEU A 27 -16.08 -15.40 -5.51
CA LEU A 27 -16.92 -15.17 -4.34
C LEU A 27 -16.19 -15.50 -3.03
N GLN A 28 -15.02 -16.14 -3.12
CA GLN A 28 -14.22 -16.53 -1.97
C GLN A 28 -13.25 -15.41 -1.59
N PRO A 29 -12.95 -15.23 -0.30
CA PRO A 29 -11.90 -14.32 0.14
C PRO A 29 -10.53 -14.77 -0.40
N PRO A 30 -9.54 -13.85 -0.45
CA PRO A 30 -8.20 -14.22 -0.88
C PRO A 30 -7.60 -15.32 0.00
N ASP A 31 -6.83 -16.18 -0.66
CA ASP A 31 -6.23 -17.39 -0.10
C ASP A 31 -4.70 -17.42 -0.26
N LEU A 32 -4.15 -16.73 -1.25
CA LEU A 32 -2.71 -16.64 -1.48
C LEU A 32 -2.20 -15.22 -1.37
N PHE A 33 -1.00 -15.09 -0.83
CA PHE A 33 -0.26 -13.84 -0.79
C PHE A 33 1.23 -14.09 -1.06
N ALA A 34 1.93 -13.03 -1.43
CA ALA A 34 3.37 -13.03 -1.64
C ALA A 34 4.06 -12.22 -0.55
N THR A 35 5.29 -12.60 -0.20
CA THR A 35 6.18 -11.80 0.64
C THR A 35 7.54 -11.60 0.00
N GLY A 36 8.17 -10.46 0.30
CA GLY A 36 9.57 -10.19 0.03
C GLY A 36 10.33 -9.92 1.33
N SER A 37 11.57 -10.40 1.42
CA SER A 37 12.45 -10.14 2.57
C SER A 37 13.56 -9.12 2.27
N TRP A 38 14.12 -8.57 3.35
CA TRP A 38 15.19 -7.57 3.31
C TRP A 38 16.14 -7.71 4.51
N ASP A 39 17.31 -7.10 4.42
CA ASP A 39 18.33 -7.10 5.50
C ASP A 39 18.82 -8.52 5.85
N ASN A 40 18.89 -9.40 4.84
CA ASN A 40 19.48 -10.73 4.93
C ASN A 40 20.51 -10.95 3.80
N GLU A 41 21.48 -11.84 4.04
CA GLU A 41 22.41 -12.29 2.97
C GLU A 41 21.68 -13.06 1.86
N ASP A 42 20.59 -13.76 2.19
CA ASP A 42 19.77 -14.55 1.26
C ASP A 42 18.30 -14.10 1.29
N ASN A 43 18.02 -12.94 0.68
CA ASN A 43 16.66 -12.45 0.53
C ASN A 43 15.85 -13.33 -0.45
N ARG A 44 14.55 -13.43 -0.19
CA ARG A 44 13.63 -14.35 -0.88
C ARG A 44 12.35 -13.64 -1.29
N ILE A 45 11.77 -14.12 -2.38
CA ILE A 45 10.36 -13.88 -2.71
C ILE A 45 9.63 -15.19 -2.49
N SER A 46 8.57 -15.15 -1.71
CA SER A 46 7.85 -16.33 -1.24
C SER A 46 6.36 -16.21 -1.52
N ILE A 47 5.71 -17.31 -1.95
CA ILE A 47 4.26 -17.42 -2.09
C ILE A 47 3.73 -18.29 -0.96
N TRP A 48 2.69 -17.81 -0.31
CA TRP A 48 2.07 -18.44 0.85
C TRP A 48 0.61 -18.70 0.58
N SER A 49 0.10 -19.78 1.16
CA SER A 49 -1.34 -19.96 1.39
C SER A 49 -1.67 -19.47 2.79
N ALA A 50 -2.76 -18.71 2.91
CA ALA A 50 -3.28 -18.14 4.15
C ALA A 50 -3.98 -19.17 5.07
N GLY A 51 -4.02 -20.45 4.69
CA GLY A 51 -4.72 -21.51 5.43
C GLY A 51 -6.23 -21.54 5.17
N ASP A 52 -6.94 -22.50 5.77
CA ASP A 52 -8.38 -22.65 5.62
C ASP A 52 -9.14 -21.88 6.71
N LEU A 53 -10.33 -21.35 6.37
CA LEU A 53 -11.29 -20.79 7.33
C LEU A 53 -12.06 -21.88 8.11
N GLY A 54 -11.77 -23.17 7.85
CA GLY A 54 -12.55 -24.32 8.33
C GLY A 54 -12.09 -24.82 9.69
N ASN A 55 -13.07 -25.07 10.58
CA ASN A 55 -12.96 -25.67 11.92
C ASN A 55 -11.77 -26.62 12.11
N ALA A 56 -11.10 -26.48 13.26
CA ALA A 56 -10.14 -27.44 13.80
C ALA A 56 -10.56 -28.88 13.47
N GLY A 57 -9.74 -29.56 12.66
CA GLY A 57 -9.97 -30.97 12.36
C GLY A 57 -10.01 -31.76 13.66
N LEU A 58 -10.74 -32.88 13.66
CA LEU A 58 -10.90 -33.81 14.79
C LEU A 58 -9.58 -34.36 15.37
N ASN A 59 -8.44 -34.03 14.74
CA ASN A 59 -7.09 -34.46 15.10
C ASN A 59 -6.22 -33.36 15.75
N GLY A 60 -6.74 -32.15 16.00
CA GLY A 60 -6.00 -31.11 16.72
C GLY A 60 -4.84 -30.46 15.94
N GLU A 61 -4.77 -30.66 14.62
CA GLU A 61 -3.84 -29.92 13.75
C GLU A 61 -4.48 -28.56 13.39
N TYR A 62 -3.77 -27.48 13.69
CA TYR A 62 -4.17 -26.10 13.37
C TYR A 62 -4.13 -25.90 11.85
N HIS A 63 -5.30 -25.91 11.19
CA HIS A 63 -5.43 -25.68 9.74
C HIS A 63 -5.55 -24.20 9.34
N GLY A 64 -5.34 -23.26 10.27
CA GLY A 64 -5.49 -21.81 10.06
C GLY A 64 -4.18 -21.02 9.95
N GLU A 65 -3.01 -21.68 9.97
CA GLU A 65 -1.73 -20.97 9.85
C GLU A 65 -1.30 -20.77 8.39
N PRO A 66 -0.65 -19.63 8.08
CA PRO A 66 0.01 -19.44 6.80
C PRO A 66 1.11 -20.49 6.56
N HIS A 67 1.12 -21.09 5.37
CA HIS A 67 2.16 -22.06 4.97
C HIS A 67 2.77 -21.72 3.60
N LEU A 68 4.07 -21.97 3.49
CA LEU A 68 4.87 -21.67 2.31
C LEU A 68 4.50 -22.65 1.18
N LEU A 69 4.21 -22.11 0.00
CA LEU A 69 3.98 -22.89 -1.21
C LEU A 69 5.26 -23.03 -2.03
N CYS A 70 5.96 -21.92 -2.26
CA CYS A 70 7.23 -21.87 -2.97
C CYS A 70 7.97 -20.57 -2.71
N ASP A 71 9.28 -20.58 -2.92
CA ASP A 71 10.11 -19.40 -2.87
C ASP A 71 11.15 -19.38 -4.00
N ILE A 72 11.79 -18.24 -4.18
CA ILE A 72 12.94 -18.05 -5.05
C ILE A 72 13.90 -17.04 -4.42
N GLN A 73 15.20 -17.29 -4.55
CA GLN A 73 16.24 -16.35 -4.14
C GLN A 73 16.15 -15.05 -4.95
N HIS A 74 16.29 -13.92 -4.25
CA HIS A 74 16.30 -12.58 -4.81
C HIS A 74 17.65 -11.91 -4.56
N ASN A 75 18.18 -11.22 -5.57
CA ASN A 75 19.45 -10.51 -5.47
C ASN A 75 19.23 -9.10 -4.93
N GLY A 76 19.83 -8.77 -3.79
CA GLY A 76 19.57 -7.55 -3.04
C GLY A 76 18.26 -7.61 -2.24
N ASP A 77 17.94 -6.51 -1.57
CA ASP A 77 16.71 -6.37 -0.77
C ASP A 77 15.49 -6.22 -1.68
N VAL A 78 14.38 -6.80 -1.25
CA VAL A 78 13.08 -6.54 -1.88
C VAL A 78 12.59 -5.18 -1.38
N MET A 79 12.79 -4.15 -2.19
CA MET A 79 12.46 -2.76 -1.84
C MET A 79 10.97 -2.46 -2.03
N ASP A 80 10.38 -3.01 -3.09
CA ASP A 80 8.94 -2.92 -3.31
C ASP A 80 8.42 -4.07 -4.18
N MET A 81 7.14 -4.37 -4.08
CA MET A 81 6.51 -5.51 -4.75
C MET A 81 5.03 -5.26 -5.02
N GLN A 82 4.58 -5.62 -6.22
CA GLN A 82 3.16 -5.61 -6.58
C GLN A 82 2.80 -6.71 -7.58
N PHE A 83 1.59 -7.27 -7.46
CA PHE A 83 1.05 -8.16 -8.49
C PHE A 83 0.68 -7.36 -9.75
N LEU A 84 1.14 -7.83 -10.90
CA LEU A 84 0.71 -7.34 -12.22
C LEU A 84 -0.60 -8.01 -12.65
N ASP A 85 -0.76 -9.29 -12.29
CA ASP A 85 -1.96 -10.09 -12.46
C ASP A 85 -1.91 -11.29 -11.50
N GLN A 86 -2.73 -12.33 -11.72
CA GLN A 86 -2.82 -13.50 -10.82
C GLN A 86 -1.57 -14.40 -10.82
N GLU A 87 -0.71 -14.30 -11.82
CA GLU A 87 0.48 -15.16 -11.98
C GLU A 87 1.79 -14.38 -11.92
N ARG A 88 1.77 -13.08 -12.24
CA ARG A 88 2.97 -12.27 -12.38
C ARG A 88 3.11 -11.25 -11.25
N ILE A 89 4.29 -11.21 -10.65
CA ILE A 89 4.68 -10.29 -9.58
C ILE A 89 5.85 -9.47 -10.07
N VAL A 90 5.77 -8.15 -9.92
CA VAL A 90 6.87 -7.23 -10.20
C VAL A 90 7.57 -6.90 -8.89
N VAL A 91 8.89 -7.03 -8.88
CA VAL A 91 9.73 -6.81 -7.69
C VAL A 91 10.83 -5.81 -8.03
N ALA A 92 10.95 -4.80 -7.16
CA ALA A 92 11.99 -3.79 -7.17
C ALA A 92 13.13 -4.18 -6.20
N SER A 93 14.38 -4.08 -6.66
CA SER A 93 15.57 -4.47 -5.90
C SER A 93 16.39 -3.26 -5.44
N SER A 94 17.09 -3.39 -4.30
CA SER A 94 18.10 -2.42 -3.85
C SER A 94 19.27 -2.29 -4.84
N THR A 95 19.47 -3.27 -5.72
CA THR A 95 20.45 -3.21 -6.81
C THR A 95 20.04 -2.30 -7.98
N GLY A 96 18.80 -1.80 -7.99
CA GLY A 96 18.23 -1.04 -9.11
C GLY A 96 17.65 -1.89 -10.23
N THR A 97 17.67 -3.21 -10.07
CA THR A 97 17.02 -4.15 -10.97
C THR A 97 15.51 -4.23 -10.70
N VAL A 98 14.71 -4.31 -11.77
CA VAL A 98 13.28 -4.63 -11.70
C VAL A 98 13.03 -5.97 -12.37
N THR A 99 12.40 -6.91 -11.68
CA THR A 99 12.16 -8.27 -12.20
C THR A 99 10.68 -8.63 -12.15
N ILE A 100 10.16 -9.20 -13.23
CA ILE A 100 8.86 -9.87 -13.26
C ILE A 100 9.09 -11.35 -12.94
N PHE A 101 8.57 -11.80 -11.82
CA PHE A 101 8.47 -13.21 -11.46
C PHE A 101 7.13 -13.78 -11.88
N ARG A 102 7.11 -15.05 -12.29
CA ARG A 102 5.90 -15.80 -12.60
C ARG A 102 5.74 -16.97 -11.64
N HIS A 103 4.59 -17.05 -10.99
CA HIS A 103 4.12 -18.18 -10.20
C HIS A 103 3.43 -19.20 -11.10
N HIS A 104 3.96 -20.41 -11.11
CA HIS A 104 3.39 -21.55 -11.83
C HIS A 104 2.58 -22.39 -10.85
N GLN A 105 1.25 -22.24 -10.87
CA GLN A 105 0.37 -22.91 -9.90
C GLN A 105 0.37 -24.44 -10.04
N ASN A 106 0.59 -24.97 -11.25
CA ASN A 106 0.56 -26.41 -11.51
C ASN A 106 1.64 -27.19 -10.76
N ASN A 107 2.80 -26.58 -10.55
CA ASN A 107 3.95 -27.21 -9.88
C ASN A 107 4.41 -26.44 -8.64
N GLN A 108 3.71 -25.36 -8.26
CA GLN A 108 4.06 -24.47 -7.15
C GLN A 108 5.53 -24.04 -7.24
N THR A 109 5.89 -23.32 -8.31
CA THR A 109 7.25 -22.78 -8.48
C THR A 109 7.21 -21.32 -8.88
N LEU A 110 8.27 -20.59 -8.53
CA LEU A 110 8.54 -19.25 -9.04
C LEU A 110 9.65 -19.30 -10.09
N SER A 111 9.54 -18.45 -11.11
CA SER A 111 10.57 -18.27 -12.12
C SER A 111 10.73 -16.79 -12.46
N ALA A 112 11.96 -16.32 -12.65
CA ALA A 112 12.20 -14.99 -13.19
C ALA A 112 11.87 -14.99 -14.69
N ASN A 113 10.84 -14.25 -15.09
CA ASN A 113 10.34 -14.24 -16.46
C ASN A 113 10.97 -13.13 -17.31
N HIS A 114 11.08 -11.91 -16.75
CA HIS A 114 11.64 -10.74 -17.43
C HIS A 114 12.37 -9.85 -16.44
N ARG A 115 13.45 -9.19 -16.86
CA ARG A 115 14.30 -8.38 -15.98
C ARG A 115 14.83 -7.14 -16.70
N TRP A 116 14.74 -6.01 -16.03
CA TRP A 116 15.43 -4.77 -16.38
C TRP A 116 16.56 -4.53 -15.39
N GLU A 117 17.77 -5.01 -15.72
CA GLU A 117 18.96 -4.93 -14.84
C GLU A 117 19.45 -3.50 -14.60
N LYS A 118 19.16 -2.60 -15.55
CA LYS A 118 19.53 -1.18 -15.49
C LYS A 118 18.30 -0.29 -15.47
N ALA A 119 17.29 -0.66 -14.69
CA ALA A 119 16.14 0.21 -14.49
C ALA A 119 16.55 1.47 -13.71
N HIS A 120 17.33 1.30 -12.63
CA HIS A 120 17.86 2.39 -11.82
C HIS A 120 19.37 2.24 -11.60
N TYR A 121 20.13 3.31 -11.84
CA TYR A 121 21.59 3.30 -11.76
C TYR A 121 22.18 4.70 -11.69
N HIS A 122 23.33 4.83 -11.04
CA HIS A 122 24.15 6.03 -11.07
C HIS A 122 25.13 5.98 -12.24
N VAL A 123 25.24 7.11 -12.95
CA VAL A 123 26.24 7.31 -14.00
C VAL A 123 27.47 7.92 -13.35
N ASP A 124 28.32 7.10 -12.74
CA ASP A 124 29.62 7.57 -12.26
C ASP A 124 30.58 7.84 -13.43
N GLN A 125 31.47 8.82 -13.22
CA GLN A 125 32.49 9.24 -14.19
C GLN A 125 33.60 8.19 -14.40
N ASP A 126 33.72 7.23 -13.46
CA ASP A 126 34.56 6.04 -13.62
C ASP A 126 33.68 4.84 -14.02
N THR A 127 34.19 4.05 -14.97
CA THR A 127 33.51 3.03 -15.81
C THR A 127 32.72 1.89 -15.13
N SER A 128 32.40 1.97 -13.83
CA SER A 128 31.45 1.09 -13.15
C SER A 128 30.15 1.82 -12.85
N CYS A 129 29.08 1.54 -13.61
CA CYS A 129 27.73 1.97 -13.23
C CYS A 129 27.33 1.26 -11.93
N GLY A 130 27.31 1.98 -10.82
CA GLY A 130 26.70 1.49 -9.58
C GLY A 130 25.19 1.41 -9.71
N GLY A 131 24.59 0.35 -9.18
CA GLY A 131 23.13 0.25 -9.05
C GLY A 131 22.60 1.31 -8.09
N ALA A 132 21.44 1.89 -8.40
CA ALA A 132 20.72 2.79 -7.50
C ALA A 132 19.42 2.11 -7.09
N ALA A 133 19.01 2.17 -5.82
CA ALA A 133 17.85 1.39 -5.38
C ALA A 133 16.57 1.80 -6.13
N CYS A 134 15.81 0.80 -6.58
CA CYS A 134 14.46 1.00 -7.08
C CYS A 134 13.53 1.03 -5.87
N THR A 135 13.00 2.20 -5.52
CA THR A 135 12.31 2.45 -4.25
C THR A 135 10.82 2.18 -4.31
N GLY A 136 10.20 2.28 -5.49
CA GLY A 136 8.76 2.04 -5.65
C GLY A 136 8.40 1.49 -7.02
N VAL A 137 7.37 0.64 -7.05
CA VAL A 137 6.78 0.08 -8.25
C VAL A 137 5.26 0.09 -8.19
N VAL A 138 4.61 0.54 -9.27
CA VAL A 138 3.17 0.41 -9.45
C VAL A 138 2.80 -0.21 -10.79
N CYS A 139 1.73 -1.00 -10.79
CA CYS A 139 1.29 -1.81 -11.91
C CYS A 139 -0.11 -1.39 -12.39
N SER A 140 -0.27 -1.24 -13.69
CA SER A 140 -1.56 -1.12 -14.37
C SER A 140 -1.48 -1.95 -15.66
N ASN A 141 -1.76 -3.26 -15.55
CA ASN A 141 -1.46 -4.24 -16.60
C ASN A 141 -1.90 -3.76 -18.01
N PRO A 142 -0.98 -3.68 -19.00
CA PRO A 142 0.38 -4.22 -19.03
C PRO A 142 1.51 -3.25 -18.63
N GLU A 143 1.17 -2.07 -18.14
CA GLU A 143 2.10 -1.00 -17.78
C GLU A 143 2.64 -1.18 -16.36
N ILE A 144 3.93 -0.86 -16.20
CA ILE A 144 4.65 -0.90 -14.94
C ILE A 144 5.41 0.41 -14.82
N VAL A 145 5.25 1.13 -13.72
CA VAL A 145 5.99 2.36 -13.44
C VAL A 145 6.91 2.13 -12.25
N THR A 146 8.15 2.57 -12.36
CA THR A 146 9.14 2.48 -11.28
C THR A 146 9.81 3.81 -11.01
N VAL A 147 10.22 3.99 -9.75
CA VAL A 147 10.98 5.15 -9.27
C VAL A 147 12.17 4.67 -8.43
N GLY A 148 13.19 5.50 -8.31
CA GLY A 148 14.41 5.14 -7.57
C GLY A 148 15.20 6.32 -7.03
N GLU A 149 16.27 5.99 -6.32
CA GLU A 149 17.19 6.96 -5.70
C GLU A 149 17.97 7.80 -6.71
N ASP A 150 18.06 7.33 -7.95
CA ASP A 150 18.66 8.07 -9.07
C ASP A 150 17.77 9.18 -9.64
N GLY A 151 16.57 9.36 -9.08
CA GLY A 151 15.62 10.39 -9.53
C GLY A 151 15.02 10.09 -10.91
N ARG A 152 15.12 8.85 -11.40
CA ARG A 152 14.47 8.42 -12.64
C ARG A 152 13.03 7.96 -12.39
N ILE A 153 12.19 8.18 -13.39
CA ILE A 153 10.88 7.54 -13.50
C ILE A 153 10.87 6.71 -14.78
N ASN A 154 10.65 5.41 -14.66
CA ASN A 154 10.56 4.52 -15.82
C ASN A 154 9.13 4.05 -16.04
N LEU A 155 8.69 4.06 -17.29
CA LEU A 155 7.50 3.37 -17.76
C LEU A 155 7.95 2.15 -18.57
N PHE A 156 7.64 0.98 -18.07
CA PHE A 156 7.84 -0.29 -18.73
C PHE A 156 6.52 -0.89 -19.20
N ARG A 157 6.64 -1.82 -20.13
CA ARG A 157 5.55 -2.72 -20.52
C ARG A 157 6.03 -4.14 -20.35
N ALA A 158 5.21 -5.01 -19.77
CA ALA A 158 5.61 -6.37 -19.40
C ALA A 158 6.07 -7.25 -20.58
N ASP A 159 5.68 -6.89 -21.81
CA ASP A 159 6.03 -7.58 -23.05
C ASP A 159 7.20 -6.92 -23.81
N GLN A 160 7.78 -5.83 -23.27
CA GLN A 160 8.85 -5.08 -23.90
C GLN A 160 10.17 -5.22 -23.14
N LYS A 161 11.27 -5.32 -23.91
CA LYS A 161 12.62 -5.41 -23.34
C LYS A 161 13.14 -4.08 -22.83
N ASP A 162 12.88 -3.01 -23.56
CA ASP A 162 13.33 -1.67 -23.22
C ASP A 162 12.22 -0.88 -22.51
N ALA A 163 12.60 0.19 -21.81
CA ALA A 163 11.62 1.14 -21.27
C ALA A 163 10.81 1.76 -22.42
N VAL A 164 9.49 1.84 -22.24
CA VAL A 164 8.61 2.61 -23.14
C VAL A 164 8.99 4.08 -23.07
N ARG A 165 9.26 4.56 -21.85
CA ARG A 165 9.72 5.91 -21.57
C ARG A 165 10.55 5.93 -20.29
N THR A 166 11.62 6.71 -20.29
CA THR A 166 12.37 7.07 -19.08
C THR A 166 12.36 8.59 -18.96
N ILE A 167 12.00 9.10 -17.78
CA ILE A 167 12.14 10.49 -17.39
C ILE A 167 13.42 10.60 -16.58
N ASP A 168 14.51 10.94 -17.27
CA ASP A 168 15.81 11.15 -16.64
C ASP A 168 15.83 12.45 -15.84
N ASN A 169 16.48 12.42 -14.67
CA ASN A 169 16.61 13.54 -13.74
C ASN A 169 15.23 14.18 -13.44
N ALA A 170 14.20 13.36 -13.24
CA ALA A 170 12.86 13.82 -12.89
C ALA A 170 12.89 14.54 -11.53
N ASP A 171 13.69 14.05 -10.60
CA ASP A 171 13.89 14.69 -9.31
C ASP A 171 15.37 14.75 -8.93
N SER A 172 15.78 15.83 -8.26
CA SER A 172 17.10 15.95 -7.64
C SER A 172 17.16 15.30 -6.26
N SER A 173 16.00 14.97 -5.70
CA SER A 173 15.82 14.28 -4.43
C SER A 173 15.38 12.84 -4.66
N THR A 174 15.73 11.94 -3.74
CA THR A 174 15.27 10.55 -3.76
C THR A 174 13.75 10.48 -3.88
N LEU A 175 13.27 9.75 -4.88
CA LEU A 175 11.86 9.38 -4.98
C LEU A 175 11.63 8.16 -4.08
N HIS A 176 10.63 8.19 -3.21
CA HIS A 176 10.35 7.09 -2.27
C HIS A 176 9.21 6.20 -2.74
N ALA A 177 8.13 6.79 -3.26
CA ALA A 177 6.98 6.02 -3.74
C ALA A 177 6.29 6.71 -4.92
N VAL A 178 5.45 5.93 -5.61
CA VAL A 178 4.70 6.34 -6.80
C VAL A 178 3.32 5.71 -6.79
N THR A 179 2.32 6.40 -7.34
CA THR A 179 0.98 5.84 -7.57
C THR A 179 0.38 6.33 -8.88
N PHE A 180 -0.50 5.53 -9.49
CA PHE A 180 -1.28 5.97 -10.65
C PHE A 180 -2.47 6.81 -10.21
N LEU A 181 -2.56 8.04 -10.73
CA LEU A 181 -3.75 8.88 -10.66
C LEU A 181 -4.80 8.45 -11.70
N ARG A 182 -4.30 8.23 -12.93
CA ARG A 182 -5.02 7.74 -14.11
C ARG A 182 -4.08 6.87 -14.93
N THR A 183 -4.57 6.25 -16.00
CA THR A 183 -3.74 5.42 -16.89
C THR A 183 -2.47 6.13 -17.40
N THR A 184 -2.53 7.44 -17.65
CA THR A 184 -1.39 8.20 -18.20
C THR A 184 -0.81 9.22 -17.22
N GLU A 185 -1.30 9.27 -15.99
CA GLU A 185 -0.89 10.25 -14.99
C GLU A 185 -0.50 9.54 -13.71
N ILE A 186 0.70 9.83 -13.22
CA ILE A 186 1.23 9.30 -11.97
C ILE A 186 1.51 10.44 -11.00
N LEU A 187 1.63 10.08 -9.73
CA LEU A 187 2.07 10.96 -8.67
C LEU A 187 3.24 10.30 -7.94
N THR A 188 4.31 11.04 -7.72
CA THR A 188 5.51 10.59 -6.99
C THR A 188 5.67 11.39 -5.69
N VAL A 189 6.23 10.77 -4.66
CA VAL A 189 6.63 11.44 -3.42
C VAL A 189 8.13 11.30 -3.17
N ASN A 190 8.74 12.28 -2.49
CA ASN A 190 10.19 12.36 -2.37
C ASN A 190 10.69 12.68 -0.96
N SER A 191 12.02 12.64 -0.80
CA SER A 191 12.72 12.83 0.47
C SER A 191 12.67 14.25 1.06
N ILE A 192 12.02 15.20 0.39
CA ILE A 192 11.86 16.59 0.86
C ILE A 192 10.40 16.99 1.04
N GLY A 193 9.48 16.03 1.03
CA GLY A 193 8.07 16.26 1.34
C GLY A 193 7.25 16.83 0.19
N GLN A 194 7.66 16.57 -1.05
CA GLN A 194 6.94 17.01 -2.24
C GLN A 194 6.17 15.86 -2.88
N LEU A 195 4.97 16.18 -3.38
CA LEU A 195 4.22 15.36 -4.31
C LEU A 195 4.37 15.99 -5.70
N LYS A 196 4.70 15.19 -6.71
CA LYS A 196 4.84 15.66 -8.10
C LYS A 196 3.95 14.84 -9.02
N ILE A 197 3.14 15.52 -9.83
CA ILE A 197 2.29 14.89 -10.85
C ILE A 197 3.03 14.87 -12.18
N TRP A 198 3.02 13.72 -12.84
CA TRP A 198 3.67 13.51 -14.13
C TRP A 198 2.66 12.96 -15.13
N ASP A 199 2.62 13.56 -16.32
CA ASP A 199 1.91 12.97 -17.46
C ASP A 199 2.91 12.16 -18.28
N LEU A 200 2.67 10.85 -18.36
CA LEU A 200 3.53 9.89 -19.04
C LEU A 200 3.60 10.10 -20.56
N ARG A 201 2.71 10.90 -21.14
CA ARG A 201 2.70 11.24 -22.58
C ARG A 201 3.50 12.49 -22.90
N GLN A 202 3.75 13.36 -21.92
CA GLN A 202 4.50 14.59 -22.15
C GLN A 202 5.94 14.26 -22.57
N GLN A 203 6.52 15.05 -23.47
CA GLN A 203 7.91 14.85 -23.89
C GLN A 203 8.91 15.58 -22.98
N ARG A 204 8.42 16.48 -22.12
CA ARG A 204 9.25 17.22 -21.18
C ARG A 204 9.48 16.38 -19.92
N ASN A 205 10.65 16.55 -19.32
CA ASN A 205 11.02 15.94 -18.03
C ASN A 205 10.72 16.91 -16.89
N GLU A 206 9.53 17.51 -16.90
CA GLU A 206 9.08 18.44 -15.87
C GLU A 206 7.73 17.96 -15.31
N PRO A 207 7.50 18.10 -14.00
CA PRO A 207 6.22 17.75 -13.41
C PRO A 207 5.14 18.75 -13.83
N SER A 208 3.92 18.24 -14.05
CA SER A 208 2.75 19.07 -14.35
C SER A 208 2.34 19.95 -13.17
N GLN A 209 2.45 19.42 -11.95
CA GLN A 209 2.09 20.10 -10.70
C GLN A 209 2.98 19.60 -9.56
N ILE A 210 3.24 20.48 -8.59
CA ILE A 210 4.02 20.18 -7.38
C ILE A 210 3.19 20.62 -6.16
N PHE A 211 3.10 19.75 -5.17
CA PHE A 211 2.44 19.98 -3.88
C PHE A 211 3.48 19.76 -2.79
N SER A 212 3.35 20.47 -1.67
CA SER A 212 4.27 20.34 -0.54
C SER A 212 3.67 20.97 0.69
N LEU A 213 3.92 20.40 1.87
CA LEU A 213 3.61 21.06 3.12
C LEU A 213 4.47 22.33 3.25
N ALA A 214 3.85 23.46 3.58
CA ALA A 214 4.55 24.72 3.80
C ALA A 214 5.38 24.65 5.08
N GLY A 215 6.69 24.90 4.97
CA GLY A 215 7.61 24.90 6.10
C GLY A 215 8.57 23.71 6.05
N ASP A 216 8.45 22.80 7.00
CA ASP A 216 9.40 21.72 7.22
C ASP A 216 9.39 20.71 6.06
N ARG A 217 10.59 20.40 5.57
CA ARG A 217 10.82 19.42 4.50
C ARG A 217 10.94 18.03 5.09
N VAL A 218 9.80 17.47 5.49
CA VAL A 218 9.73 16.11 6.04
C VAL A 218 9.65 15.10 4.88
N PRO A 219 10.51 14.07 4.82
CA PRO A 219 10.41 13.01 3.81
C PRO A 219 9.03 12.36 3.81
N LEU A 220 8.50 12.07 2.62
CA LEU A 220 7.31 11.26 2.44
C LEU A 220 7.71 9.88 1.92
N HIS A 221 7.30 8.82 2.63
CA HIS A 221 7.71 7.44 2.35
C HIS A 221 6.68 6.68 1.51
N CYS A 222 5.40 6.94 1.72
CA CYS A 222 4.33 6.20 1.05
C CYS A 222 3.23 7.12 0.51
N VAL A 223 2.54 6.61 -0.51
CA VAL A 223 1.42 7.30 -1.14
C VAL A 223 0.43 6.31 -1.71
N ASP A 224 -0.86 6.57 -1.51
CA ASP A 224 -1.93 5.81 -2.14
C ASP A 224 -3.09 6.71 -2.60
N ARG A 225 -3.75 6.29 -3.68
CA ARG A 225 -4.85 7.01 -4.28
C ARG A 225 -6.17 6.36 -3.88
N HIS A 226 -7.11 7.19 -3.47
CA HIS A 226 -8.48 6.74 -3.22
C HIS A 226 -9.06 6.03 -4.47
N PRO A 227 -9.58 4.79 -4.35
CA PRO A 227 -9.92 3.95 -5.50
C PRO A 227 -11.00 4.58 -6.40
N ASN A 228 -12.06 5.14 -5.80
CA ASN A 228 -13.18 5.76 -6.53
C ASN A 228 -12.99 7.25 -6.89
N GLN A 229 -12.12 7.98 -6.17
CA GLN A 229 -11.97 9.43 -6.29
C GLN A 229 -10.53 9.77 -6.64
N GLN A 230 -10.23 9.84 -7.94
CA GLN A 230 -8.86 9.99 -8.46
C GLN A 230 -8.09 11.24 -7.98
N HIS A 231 -8.79 12.21 -7.42
CA HIS A 231 -8.19 13.44 -6.92
C HIS A 231 -7.79 13.37 -5.44
N ILE A 232 -8.21 12.33 -4.72
CA ILE A 232 -7.89 12.14 -3.31
C ILE A 232 -6.69 11.21 -3.19
N VAL A 233 -5.68 11.67 -2.46
CA VAL A 233 -4.44 10.95 -2.21
C VAL A 233 -4.11 11.02 -0.73
N ALA A 234 -3.63 9.92 -0.17
CA ALA A 234 -3.10 9.85 1.19
C ALA A 234 -1.59 9.63 1.14
N THR A 235 -0.84 10.27 2.02
CA THR A 235 0.62 10.10 2.13
C THR A 235 1.04 9.93 3.59
N GLY A 236 2.10 9.14 3.81
CA GLY A 236 2.74 8.96 5.10
C GLY A 236 4.15 9.57 5.14
N GLY A 237 4.47 10.26 6.23
CA GLY A 237 5.74 10.95 6.43
C GLY A 237 6.72 10.23 7.37
N GLN A 238 7.96 10.71 7.35
CA GLN A 238 9.03 10.39 8.30
C GLN A 238 8.66 10.73 9.76
N ASP A 239 7.78 11.72 9.95
CA ASP A 239 7.28 12.17 11.24
C ASP A 239 6.05 11.39 11.73
N GLY A 240 5.66 10.33 11.02
CA GLY A 240 4.49 9.52 11.34
C GLY A 240 3.16 10.17 11.03
N MET A 241 3.13 11.32 10.36
CA MET A 241 1.89 12.01 10.02
C MET A 241 1.17 11.36 8.83
N LEU A 242 -0.16 11.27 8.92
CA LEU A 242 -1.04 10.98 7.78
C LEU A 242 -1.51 12.29 7.16
N SER A 243 -1.18 12.52 5.88
CA SER A 243 -1.67 13.70 5.13
C SER A 243 -2.66 13.28 4.06
N ILE A 244 -3.82 13.97 4.01
CA ILE A 244 -4.85 13.77 2.98
C ILE A 244 -4.86 14.99 2.04
N TRP A 245 -4.83 14.72 0.74
CA TRP A 245 -4.69 15.73 -0.31
C TRP A 245 -5.89 15.67 -1.27
N ASP A 246 -6.45 16.83 -1.63
CA ASP A 246 -7.26 16.99 -2.84
C ASP A 246 -6.39 17.68 -3.90
N ILE A 247 -5.88 16.92 -4.87
CA ILE A 247 -4.94 17.44 -5.88
C ILE A 247 -5.56 18.48 -6.84
N ARG A 248 -6.87 18.74 -6.74
CA ARG A 248 -7.54 19.84 -7.44
C ARG A 248 -7.50 21.15 -6.65
N GLN A 249 -7.22 21.09 -5.35
CA GLN A 249 -7.34 22.21 -4.43
C GLN A 249 -5.99 22.60 -3.84
N GLY A 250 -5.42 23.71 -4.32
CA GLY A 250 -4.22 24.28 -3.75
C GLY A 250 -3.00 23.36 -3.84
N THR A 251 -1.97 23.67 -3.05
CA THR A 251 -0.70 22.94 -2.99
C THR A 251 -0.43 22.32 -1.62
N MET A 252 -1.40 22.39 -0.72
CA MET A 252 -1.32 22.00 0.70
C MET A 252 -2.29 20.84 0.98
N PRO A 253 -2.03 20.01 2.00
CA PRO A 253 -2.97 18.96 2.37
C PRO A 253 -4.27 19.57 2.92
N VAL A 254 -5.38 18.86 2.72
CA VAL A 254 -6.69 19.20 3.28
C VAL A 254 -6.72 18.86 4.76
N SER A 255 -6.16 17.70 5.12
CA SER A 255 -6.08 17.21 6.49
C SER A 255 -4.67 16.72 6.81
N LEU A 256 -4.19 17.04 8.01
CA LEU A 256 -2.94 16.55 8.58
C LEU A 256 -3.26 15.93 9.94
N LEU A 257 -3.04 14.62 10.06
CA LEU A 257 -3.48 13.81 11.20
C LEU A 257 -2.27 13.18 11.88
N ASN A 258 -2.17 13.36 13.20
CA ASN A 258 -1.17 12.69 14.03
C ASN A 258 -1.52 11.21 14.11
N ALA A 259 -0.77 10.38 13.39
CA ALA A 259 -0.97 8.94 13.34
C ALA A 259 0.05 8.24 14.24
N HIS A 260 1.31 8.26 13.87
CA HIS A 260 2.33 7.39 14.45
C HIS A 260 3.41 8.17 15.21
N GLU A 261 4.20 7.47 16.04
CA GLU A 261 5.33 8.05 16.77
C GLU A 261 6.65 8.00 15.98
N ALA A 262 6.66 7.28 14.86
CA ALA A 262 7.79 7.09 13.96
C ALA A 262 7.33 7.02 12.49
N GLU A 263 8.25 6.72 11.58
CA GLU A 263 8.05 6.71 10.13
C GLU A 263 6.85 5.87 9.69
N MET A 264 5.99 6.42 8.84
CA MET A 264 4.89 5.67 8.23
C MET A 264 5.35 4.98 6.93
N TRP A 265 5.42 3.66 6.93
CA TRP A 265 5.95 2.88 5.81
C TRP A 265 4.97 2.64 4.68
N GLU A 266 3.70 2.36 5.00
CA GLU A 266 2.66 2.19 3.99
C GLU A 266 1.34 2.82 4.42
N VAL A 267 0.58 3.28 3.42
CA VAL A 267 -0.79 3.73 3.54
C VAL A 267 -1.60 3.09 2.42
N HIS A 268 -2.76 2.52 2.73
CA HIS A 268 -3.64 1.92 1.73
C HIS A 268 -5.10 2.25 2.04
N PHE A 269 -5.81 2.81 1.07
CA PHE A 269 -7.26 2.81 1.09
C PHE A 269 -7.76 1.38 0.89
N HIS A 270 -8.84 1.02 1.58
CA HIS A 270 -9.47 -0.27 1.31
C HIS A 270 -10.03 -0.29 -0.13
N PRO A 271 -9.65 -1.26 -0.99
CA PRO A 271 -9.90 -1.19 -2.43
C PRO A 271 -11.39 -1.12 -2.82
N SER A 272 -12.26 -1.79 -2.09
CA SER A 272 -13.70 -1.86 -2.38
C SER A 272 -14.57 -1.00 -1.47
N ASP A 273 -14.04 -0.54 -0.34
CA ASP A 273 -14.77 0.23 0.67
C ASP A 273 -13.90 1.36 1.24
N PRO A 274 -13.67 2.43 0.47
CA PRO A 274 -12.66 3.44 0.76
C PRO A 274 -13.02 4.39 1.90
N ASP A 275 -14.12 4.13 2.62
CA ASP A 275 -14.36 4.77 3.92
C ASP A 275 -13.39 4.23 4.98
N HIS A 276 -12.75 3.09 4.70
CA HIS A 276 -11.65 2.52 5.48
C HIS A 276 -10.27 2.79 4.86
N LEU A 277 -9.29 3.08 5.71
CA LEU A 277 -7.88 3.25 5.36
C LEU A 277 -6.98 2.56 6.40
N PHE A 278 -5.83 2.07 5.97
CA PHE A 278 -4.87 1.35 6.81
C PHE A 278 -3.49 1.97 6.69
N THR A 279 -2.77 2.05 7.81
CA THR A 279 -1.40 2.58 7.88
C THR A 279 -0.53 1.71 8.76
N CYS A 280 0.74 1.52 8.43
CA CYS A 280 1.72 0.86 9.30
C CYS A 280 2.98 1.71 9.48
N SER A 281 3.72 1.43 10.55
CA SER A 281 4.76 2.31 11.06
C SER A 281 5.99 1.57 11.59
N GLU A 282 7.12 2.28 11.60
CA GLU A 282 8.35 1.89 12.27
C GLU A 282 8.18 1.70 13.77
N ASP A 283 7.21 2.37 14.40
CA ASP A 283 6.90 2.22 15.83
C ASP A 283 6.26 0.86 16.20
N GLY A 284 6.05 -0.01 15.20
CA GLY A 284 5.49 -1.34 15.39
C GLY A 284 3.96 -1.37 15.44
N SER A 285 3.28 -0.29 15.06
CA SER A 285 1.83 -0.23 15.01
C SER A 285 1.25 -0.35 13.60
N LEU A 286 0.01 -0.82 13.53
CA LEU A 286 -0.82 -0.85 12.33
C LEU A 286 -2.20 -0.34 12.71
N TRP A 287 -2.60 0.78 12.12
CA TRP A 287 -3.88 1.43 12.43
C TRP A 287 -4.88 1.26 11.30
N HIS A 288 -6.12 1.00 11.69
CA HIS A 288 -7.31 1.05 10.85
C HIS A 288 -8.08 2.34 11.15
N TRP A 289 -8.37 3.09 10.11
CA TRP A 289 -9.07 4.36 10.12
C TRP A 289 -10.43 4.15 9.47
N ASP A 290 -11.50 4.52 10.16
CA ASP A 290 -12.88 4.37 9.69
C ASP A 290 -13.60 5.72 9.68
N THR A 291 -14.09 6.10 8.50
CA THR A 291 -14.86 7.33 8.29
C THR A 291 -16.35 7.06 8.05
N SER A 292 -16.78 5.80 8.01
CA SER A 292 -18.17 5.39 7.80
C SER A 292 -19.07 5.68 9.01
N THR A 293 -18.47 5.89 10.19
CA THR A 293 -19.17 6.07 11.47
C THR A 293 -19.86 7.44 11.56
N ASN A 294 -20.97 7.58 10.86
CA ASN A 294 -21.99 8.54 11.24
C ASN A 294 -22.58 8.02 12.55
N VAL A 295 -22.13 8.56 13.69
CA VAL A 295 -22.76 8.27 14.99
C VAL A 295 -24.19 8.80 14.87
N SER A 296 -25.11 7.94 14.44
CA SER A 296 -26.54 8.15 14.62
C SER A 296 -26.69 8.59 16.06
N GLU A 297 -27.19 9.81 16.27
CA GLU A 297 -27.40 10.42 17.58
C GLU A 297 -27.74 9.31 18.57
N LYS A 298 -26.85 9.05 19.54
CA LYS A 298 -27.16 8.15 20.64
C LYS A 298 -28.50 8.62 21.16
N SER A 299 -29.57 7.89 20.86
CA SER A 299 -30.91 8.20 21.34
C SER A 299 -30.81 8.07 22.84
N SER A 300 -30.64 9.20 23.50
CA SER A 300 -30.64 9.32 24.94
C SER A 300 -32.02 8.87 25.39
N PHE A 301 -32.14 7.61 25.80
CA PHE A 301 -33.30 7.08 26.49
C PHE A 301 -33.34 7.69 27.90
N LEU A 302 -33.71 8.96 27.97
CA LEU A 302 -34.07 9.67 29.19
C LEU A 302 -35.29 10.55 28.91
N HIS A 303 -36.48 9.96 28.88
CA HIS A 303 -37.56 10.27 29.83
C HIS A 303 -38.91 9.67 29.41
N GLN A 304 -39.66 9.31 30.45
CA GLN A 304 -41.02 8.80 30.45
C GLN A 304 -42.01 9.75 29.76
N GLY A 305 -43.01 9.17 29.08
CA GLY A 305 -44.30 9.84 28.87
C GLY A 305 -44.78 9.84 27.42
N GLY A 306 -45.87 9.10 27.17
CA GLY A 306 -46.47 8.86 25.86
C GLY A 306 -46.72 10.08 24.96
N ARG A 307 -46.52 9.87 23.65
CA ARG A 307 -47.56 9.88 22.61
C ARG A 307 -46.93 9.55 21.26
N SER A 308 -47.64 8.73 20.50
CA SER A 308 -47.33 8.37 19.11
C SER A 308 -47.21 9.62 18.23
N THR A 309 -46.07 9.80 17.56
CA THR A 309 -45.96 10.52 16.29
C THR A 309 -44.88 9.83 15.44
N ALA A 310 -45.28 9.31 14.29
CA ALA A 310 -44.36 8.81 13.29
C ALA A 310 -43.68 10.00 12.62
N TYR A 311 -42.34 10.07 12.68
CA TYR A 311 -41.56 10.95 11.82
C TYR A 311 -40.90 10.09 10.74
N LEU A 312 -41.50 10.14 9.54
CA LEU A 312 -40.80 9.84 8.30
C LEU A 312 -39.70 10.91 8.14
N SER A 313 -38.43 10.53 8.30
CA SER A 313 -37.34 11.41 7.86
C SER A 313 -37.21 11.26 6.35
N HIS A 314 -37.63 12.31 5.66
CA HIS A 314 -37.37 12.51 4.24
C HIS A 314 -35.87 12.46 3.98
N SER A 315 -35.47 11.62 3.04
CA SER A 315 -34.18 11.69 2.36
C SER A 315 -34.06 13.05 1.66
N THR A 316 -33.35 14.00 2.29
CA THR A 316 -32.92 15.22 1.61
C THR A 316 -31.76 14.89 0.68
N ILE A 317 -32.15 14.57 -0.55
CA ILE A 317 -31.37 14.66 -1.78
C ILE A 317 -30.88 16.11 -1.89
N ASN A 318 -29.63 16.38 -1.48
CA ASN A 318 -28.74 17.49 -1.87
C ASN A 318 -27.67 17.76 -0.78
N GLN A 319 -26.96 16.73 -0.31
CA GLN A 319 -25.66 16.95 0.32
C GLN A 319 -24.60 16.86 -0.78
N SER A 320 -23.79 17.91 -0.89
CA SER A 320 -22.61 17.92 -1.75
C SER A 320 -21.78 16.66 -1.50
N VAL A 321 -21.48 15.92 -2.57
CA VAL A 321 -20.70 14.69 -2.63
C VAL A 321 -19.23 14.99 -2.28
N VAL A 322 -18.96 15.37 -1.04
CA VAL A 322 -17.61 15.58 -0.52
C VAL A 322 -17.26 14.31 0.25
N SER A 323 -16.15 13.68 -0.12
CA SER A 323 -15.62 12.53 0.62
C SER A 323 -15.45 12.86 2.10
N ALA A 324 -15.74 11.94 3.01
CA ALA A 324 -15.53 12.13 4.44
C ALA A 324 -14.05 12.48 4.76
N TRP A 325 -13.12 11.94 3.97
CA TRP A 325 -11.69 12.26 4.04
C TRP A 325 -11.34 13.73 3.74
N LEU A 326 -12.22 14.46 3.05
CA LEU A 326 -12.06 15.88 2.72
C LEU A 326 -12.93 16.79 3.59
N SER A 327 -13.68 16.23 4.54
CA SER A 327 -14.55 17.01 5.39
C SER A 327 -13.76 17.68 6.51
N ASN A 328 -13.99 18.99 6.67
CA ASN A 328 -13.42 19.80 7.74
C ASN A 328 -14.45 20.11 8.86
N ASP A 329 -15.60 19.42 8.90
CA ASP A 329 -16.68 19.68 9.86
C ASP A 329 -16.50 18.84 11.14
N PRO A 330 -16.03 19.43 12.27
CA PRO A 330 -15.78 18.71 13.51
C PRO A 330 -17.05 18.18 14.19
N THR A 331 -18.24 18.53 13.70
CA THR A 331 -19.53 18.13 14.29
C THR A 331 -20.19 16.94 13.59
N LYS A 332 -19.71 16.54 12.41
CA LYS A 332 -20.32 15.47 11.60
C LYS A 332 -19.48 14.21 11.48
N ASP A 333 -18.16 14.31 11.60
CA ASP A 333 -17.27 13.24 11.22
C ASP A 333 -16.38 12.83 12.40
N ARG A 334 -16.79 11.76 13.09
CA ARG A 334 -15.91 11.06 14.04
C ARG A 334 -15.21 9.94 13.28
N MET A 335 -13.97 10.20 12.89
CA MET A 335 -13.05 9.18 12.41
C MET A 335 -12.69 8.27 13.59
N GLU A 336 -12.99 6.98 13.47
CA GLU A 336 -12.60 5.97 14.44
C GLU A 336 -11.24 5.38 14.06
N ILE A 337 -10.38 5.18 15.06
CA ILE A 337 -9.01 4.72 14.86
C ILE A 337 -8.80 3.52 15.78
N THR A 338 -8.43 2.39 15.20
CA THR A 338 -8.16 1.16 15.93
C THR A 338 -6.75 0.67 15.63
N ASN A 339 -5.95 0.43 16.66
CA ASN A 339 -4.69 -0.31 16.50
C ASN A 339 -5.00 -1.81 16.39
N LEU A 340 -4.60 -2.41 15.28
CA LEU A 340 -4.86 -3.82 14.98
C LEU A 340 -3.75 -4.76 15.48
N VAL A 341 -2.64 -4.22 15.98
CA VAL A 341 -1.51 -5.02 16.48
C VAL A 341 -1.68 -5.24 18.00
N PRO A 342 -1.67 -6.50 18.50
CA PRO A 342 -1.98 -6.81 19.90
C PRO A 342 -0.99 -6.26 20.94
N ASN A 343 0.28 -6.16 20.56
CA ASN A 343 1.40 -5.74 21.40
C ASN A 343 2.34 -4.89 20.54
N GLN A 344 3.17 -4.05 21.16
CA GLN A 344 4.26 -3.41 20.42
C GLN A 344 5.15 -4.50 19.80
N THR A 345 5.14 -4.59 18.46
CA THR A 345 6.09 -5.39 17.70
C THR A 345 7.31 -4.54 17.38
N LEU A 346 8.31 -5.14 16.73
CA LEU A 346 9.22 -4.34 15.92
C LEU A 346 8.46 -3.72 14.73
N SER A 347 9.15 -2.90 13.95
CA SER A 347 8.61 -2.22 12.75
C SER A 347 7.65 -3.07 11.93
N VAL A 348 6.50 -2.48 11.58
CA VAL A 348 5.54 -3.06 10.63
C VAL A 348 5.82 -2.45 9.26
N ASN A 349 6.58 -3.18 8.45
CA ASN A 349 7.17 -2.67 7.21
C ASN A 349 6.18 -2.60 6.04
N SER A 350 5.14 -3.44 6.05
CA SER A 350 4.21 -3.56 4.93
C SER A 350 2.89 -4.18 5.36
N LEU A 351 1.81 -3.75 4.71
CA LEU A 351 0.49 -4.32 4.85
C LEU A 351 -0.19 -4.46 3.49
N ASP A 352 -1.17 -5.35 3.39
CA ASP A 352 -2.10 -5.36 2.25
C ASP A 352 -3.49 -5.81 2.69
N VAL A 353 -4.50 -5.19 2.09
CA VAL A 353 -5.91 -5.42 2.41
C VAL A 353 -6.71 -5.75 1.16
N LEU A 354 -7.44 -6.86 1.20
CA LEU A 354 -8.30 -7.29 0.11
C LEU A 354 -9.56 -7.96 0.65
N GLY A 355 -10.68 -7.25 0.53
CA GLY A 355 -11.95 -7.67 1.16
C GLY A 355 -11.79 -7.73 2.69
N PRO A 356 -12.26 -8.78 3.37
CA PRO A 356 -12.15 -8.88 4.83
C PRO A 356 -10.75 -9.32 5.30
N CYS A 357 -9.76 -9.43 4.40
CA CYS A 357 -8.45 -9.99 4.70
C CYS A 357 -7.36 -8.92 4.77
N LEU A 358 -6.58 -8.94 5.84
CA LEU A 358 -5.36 -8.17 6.06
C LEU A 358 -4.18 -9.14 6.18
N VAL A 359 -3.08 -8.82 5.50
CA VAL A 359 -1.76 -9.41 5.74
C VAL A 359 -0.79 -8.29 6.08
N TYR A 360 0.14 -8.53 7.00
CA TYR A 360 1.23 -7.60 7.25
C TYR A 360 2.51 -8.34 7.67
N GLY A 361 3.66 -7.72 7.38
CA GLY A 361 4.99 -8.24 7.67
C GLY A 361 5.77 -7.31 8.58
N THR A 362 6.64 -7.89 9.42
CA THR A 362 7.40 -7.12 10.42
C THR A 362 8.87 -7.47 10.45
N ASP A 363 9.64 -6.61 11.14
CA ASP A 363 11.05 -6.85 11.47
C ASP A 363 11.26 -7.91 12.56
N ALA A 364 10.19 -8.38 13.20
CA ALA A 364 10.22 -9.52 14.12
C ALA A 364 10.24 -10.87 13.40
N GLU A 365 10.64 -10.88 12.13
CA GLU A 365 10.68 -12.06 11.26
C GLU A 365 9.34 -12.80 11.20
N ALA A 366 8.24 -12.04 11.21
CA ALA A 366 6.89 -12.57 11.35
C ALA A 366 5.96 -12.02 10.27
N ILE A 367 5.05 -12.89 9.83
CA ILE A 367 3.91 -12.58 8.97
C ILE A 367 2.65 -12.75 9.80
N TYR A 368 1.73 -11.81 9.69
CA TYR A 368 0.43 -11.87 10.34
C TYR A 368 -0.67 -11.83 9.30
N VAL A 369 -1.69 -12.67 9.48
CA VAL A 369 -2.84 -12.76 8.58
C VAL A 369 -4.12 -12.74 9.41
N ASN A 370 -4.97 -11.76 9.15
CA ASN A 370 -6.34 -11.68 9.65
C ASN A 370 -7.29 -11.83 8.45
N ARG A 371 -8.22 -12.79 8.49
CA ARG A 371 -9.15 -13.03 7.37
C ARG A 371 -10.57 -12.53 7.62
N GLN A 372 -10.80 -11.89 8.78
CA GLN A 372 -12.10 -11.48 9.28
C GLN A 372 -12.03 -10.09 9.93
N LEU A 373 -11.52 -9.08 9.21
CA LEU A 373 -11.37 -7.70 9.71
C LEU A 373 -12.67 -7.09 10.27
N PHE A 374 -13.80 -7.40 9.65
CA PHE A 374 -15.10 -6.75 9.91
C PHE A 374 -16.12 -7.67 10.61
N ALA A 375 -15.67 -8.80 11.17
CA ALA A 375 -16.55 -9.83 11.76
C ALA A 375 -16.89 -9.57 13.24
#